data_AF-A0A6B3I8F5-F1
#
_entry.id   AF-A0A6B3I8F5-F1
#
_cell.length_a   1.000
_cell.length_b   1.000
_cell.length_c   1.000
_cell.angle_alpha   90.00
_cell.angle_beta   90.00
_cell.angle_gamma   90.00
#
_symmetry.space_group_name_H-M   'P 1'
#
loop_
_entity.id
_entity.type
_entity.pdbx_description
1 polymer ?
#
loop_
_entity_poly.entity_id
_entity_poly.type
_entity_poly.pdbx_seq_one_letter_code
_entity_poly.pdbx_strand_id
1 'polypeptide(L)'
;TPGLLVHSEYAPAAEHHGVGGDWYDVMALPGGRTALMVGDVMGHGLPAAATMGRLRTVARTLMTLDMAPERILARLDLATRDLEDEQVS
;
A
#
# COMPACT_ATOMS: atom_id res chain seq x y z
N THR A 1 -17.09 -8.29 14.81
CA THR A 1 -18.10 -7.36 14.26
C THR A 1 -18.87 -8.04 13.14
N PRO A 2 -20.04 -8.66 13.41
CA PRO A 2 -20.97 -8.95 12.32
C PRO A 2 -21.56 -7.61 11.86
N GLY A 3 -21.37 -7.23 10.59
CA GLY A 3 -21.99 -6.01 10.04
C GLY A 3 -21.12 -5.11 9.17
N LEU A 4 -19.86 -5.47 8.86
CA LEU A 4 -19.07 -4.72 7.88
C LEU A 4 -18.85 -5.56 6.62
N LEU A 5 -19.63 -5.29 5.57
CA LEU A 5 -19.32 -5.75 4.21
C LEU A 5 -18.34 -4.74 3.62
N VAL A 6 -17.06 -5.11 3.57
CA VAL A 6 -16.01 -4.30 2.93
C VAL A 6 -15.86 -4.79 1.49
N HIS A 7 -16.22 -3.92 0.55
CA HIS A 7 -15.98 -4.10 -0.88
C HIS A 7 -14.80 -3.21 -1.27
N SER A 8 -13.72 -3.78 -1.81
CA SER A 8 -12.62 -3.01 -2.41
C SER A 8 -12.85 -2.93 -3.92
N GLU A 9 -13.30 -1.78 -4.40
CA GLU A 9 -13.30 -1.47 -5.83
C GLU A 9 -12.06 -0.64 -6.14
N TYR A 10 -11.19 -1.19 -6.99
CA TYR A 10 -10.18 -0.39 -7.67
C TYR A 10 -10.90 0.39 -8.77
N ALA A 11 -11.21 1.66 -8.51
CA ALA A 11 -11.45 2.62 -9.57
C ALA A 11 -10.07 3.12 -10.01
N PRO A 12 -9.50 2.64 -11.14
CA PRO A 12 -8.41 3.40 -11.74
C PRO A 12 -8.98 4.79 -12.01
N ALA A 13 -8.18 5.84 -11.78
CA ALA A 13 -8.40 7.08 -12.50
C ALA A 13 -8.28 6.71 -13.99
N ALA A 14 -9.42 6.42 -14.60
CA ALA A 14 -9.47 6.01 -15.99
C ALA A 14 -9.06 7.22 -16.83
N GLU A 15 -8.28 6.90 -17.86
CA GLU A 15 -8.02 7.72 -19.04
C GLU A 15 -6.87 8.73 -18.94
N HIS A 16 -5.77 8.34 -19.60
CA HIS A 16 -4.88 9.24 -20.34
C HIS A 16 -4.17 10.34 -19.52
N HIS A 17 -2.95 10.04 -19.06
CA HIS A 17 -1.90 10.99 -18.59
C HIS A 17 -1.76 11.23 -17.07
N GLY A 18 -1.70 10.17 -16.26
CA GLY A 18 -1.15 10.33 -14.91
C GLY A 18 -1.39 9.13 -14.01
N VAL A 19 -0.49 8.15 -14.04
CA VAL A 19 -0.38 7.20 -12.93
C VAL A 19 0.22 7.98 -11.77
N GLY A 20 -0.66 8.54 -10.93
CA GLY A 20 -0.29 9.29 -9.73
C GLY A 20 0.22 8.35 -8.64
N GLY A 21 1.16 8.86 -7.83
CA GLY A 21 1.80 8.14 -6.72
C GLY A 21 0.88 7.79 -5.56
N ASP A 22 -0.26 8.46 -5.46
CA ASP A 22 -1.23 8.27 -4.39
C ASP A 22 -1.97 6.92 -4.50
N TRP A 23 -1.98 6.17 -3.40
CA TRP A 23 -2.72 4.91 -3.27
C TRP A 23 -3.33 4.77 -1.88
N TYR A 24 -4.36 3.94 -1.77
CA TYR A 24 -4.91 3.53 -0.49
C TYR A 24 -5.28 2.03 -0.50
N ASP A 25 -5.29 1.42 0.68
CA ASP A 25 -5.74 0.03 0.88
C ASP A 25 -6.53 -0.07 2.18
N VAL A 26 -7.61 -0.86 2.16
CA VAL A 26 -8.50 -1.09 3.30
C VAL A 26 -8.67 -2.58 3.47
N MET A 27 -8.38 -3.10 4.66
CA MET A 27 -8.55 -4.51 4.96
C MET A 27 -9.09 -4.77 6.36
N ALA A 28 -9.92 -5.81 6.49
CA ALA A 28 -10.35 -6.30 7.78
C ALA A 28 -9.18 -6.99 8.50
N LEU A 29 -9.07 -6.74 9.81
CA LEU A 29 -8.08 -7.35 10.69
C LEU A 29 -8.77 -8.29 11.71
N PRO A 30 -8.00 -9.21 12.32
CA PRO A 30 -8.48 -9.97 13.47
C PRO A 30 -9.05 -9.08 14.57
N GLY A 31 -10.01 -9.61 15.32
CA GLY A 31 -10.69 -8.88 16.40
C GLY A 31 -11.73 -7.87 15.93
N GLY A 32 -12.10 -7.86 14.64
CA GLY A 32 -13.12 -6.96 14.10
C GLY A 32 -12.62 -5.53 13.86
N ARG A 33 -11.31 -5.35 13.80
CA ARG A 33 -10.64 -4.09 13.46
C ARG A 33 -10.56 -3.93 11.94
N THR A 34 -10.34 -2.70 11.48
CA THR A 34 -10.09 -2.39 10.06
C THR A 34 -8.80 -1.61 9.97
N ALA A 35 -7.93 -1.99 9.05
CA ALA A 35 -6.76 -1.22 8.66
C ALA A 35 -7.08 -0.35 7.45
N LEU A 36 -6.62 0.89 7.47
CA LEU A 36 -6.58 1.81 6.34
C LEU A 36 -5.12 2.24 6.16
N MET A 37 -4.63 2.15 4.93
CA MET A 37 -3.35 2.72 4.53
C MET A 37 -3.58 3.71 3.40
N VAL A 38 -2.85 4.81 3.45
CA VAL A 38 -2.74 5.79 2.37
C VAL A 38 -1.25 6.07 2.21
N GLY A 39 -0.78 6.13 0.98
CA GLY A 39 0.62 6.46 0.68
C GLY A 39 0.72 7.20 -0.65
N ASP A 40 1.79 7.96 -0.79
CA ASP A 40 2.17 8.64 -2.03
C ASP A 40 3.56 8.12 -2.45
N VAL A 41 3.75 7.87 -3.73
CA VAL A 41 5.01 7.43 -4.33
C VAL A 41 5.52 8.54 -5.22
N MET A 42 6.72 9.04 -4.92
CA MET A 42 7.37 10.08 -5.72
C MET A 42 7.61 9.59 -7.16
N GLY A 43 7.22 10.41 -8.13
CA GLY A 43 7.38 10.13 -9.56
C GLY A 43 6.04 9.81 -10.26
N HIS A 44 6.13 9.46 -11.54
CA HIS A 44 4.95 9.14 -12.34
C HIS A 44 5.23 8.03 -13.35
N GLY A 45 4.17 7.32 -13.76
CA GLY A 45 4.25 6.29 -14.79
C GLY A 45 4.60 4.90 -14.26
N LEU A 46 5.04 4.02 -15.16
CA LEU A 46 5.17 2.58 -14.88
C LEU A 46 6.12 2.22 -13.72
N PRO A 47 7.29 2.89 -13.56
CA PRO A 47 8.18 2.62 -12.42
C PRO A 47 7.54 2.96 -11.06
N ALA A 48 6.88 4.12 -10.95
CA ALA A 48 6.17 4.52 -9.74
C ALA A 48 5.02 3.55 -9.42
N ALA A 49 4.29 3.09 -10.45
CA ALA A 49 3.25 2.07 -10.32
C ALA A 49 3.79 0.73 -9.79
N ALA A 50 4.97 0.31 -10.27
CA ALA A 50 5.61 -0.92 -9.84
C ALA A 50 6.07 -0.85 -8.38
N THR A 51 6.69 0.27 -7.96
CA THR A 51 7.05 0.53 -6.57
C THR A 51 5.81 0.54 -5.67
N MET A 52 4.74 1.22 -6.08
CA MET A 52 3.46 1.23 -5.36
C MET A 52 2.90 -0.18 -5.16
N GLY A 53 2.88 -1.02 -6.21
CA GLY A 53 2.40 -2.40 -6.11
C GLY A 53 3.20 -3.27 -5.12
N ARG A 54 4.51 -3.08 -5.06
CA ARG A 54 5.39 -3.78 -4.11
C ARG A 54 5.13 -3.33 -2.67
N LEU A 55 5.12 -2.01 -2.41
CA LEU A 55 4.86 -1.46 -1.08
C LEU A 55 3.48 -1.87 -0.56
N ARG A 56 2.45 -1.85 -1.42
CA ARG A 56 1.11 -2.35 -1.09
C ARG A 56 1.11 -3.81 -0.67
N THR A 57 1.84 -4.66 -1.40
CA THR A 57 1.92 -6.09 -1.09
C THR A 57 2.60 -6.33 0.26
N VAL A 58 3.72 -5.63 0.53
CA VAL A 58 4.43 -5.71 1.82
C VAL A 58 3.52 -5.25 2.96
N ALA A 59 2.86 -4.10 2.81
CA ALA A 59 1.96 -3.54 3.81
C ALA A 59 0.84 -4.53 4.17
N ARG A 60 0.18 -5.10 3.17
CA ARG A 60 -0.89 -6.08 3.36
C ARG A 60 -0.38 -7.30 4.10
N THR A 61 0.78 -7.83 3.75
CA THR A 61 1.39 -8.97 4.48
C THR A 61 1.63 -8.60 5.95
N LEU A 62 2.23 -7.45 6.25
CA LEU A 62 2.50 -7.03 7.63
C LEU A 62 1.22 -6.82 8.45
N MET A 63 0.17 -6.28 7.82
CA MET A 63 -1.16 -6.15 8.44
C MET A 63 -1.80 -7.49 8.75
N THR A 64 -1.68 -8.49 7.85
CA THR A 64 -2.21 -9.85 8.12
C THR A 64 -1.52 -10.54 9.29
N LEU A 65 -0.30 -10.10 9.64
CA LEU A 65 0.44 -10.56 10.82
C LEU A 65 0.02 -9.84 12.11
N ASP A 66 -1.08 -9.08 12.09
CA ASP A 66 -1.63 -8.32 13.21
C ASP A 66 -0.62 -7.35 13.87
N MET A 67 0.31 -6.86 13.05
CA MET A 67 1.39 -6.01 13.52
C MET A 67 0.87 -4.60 13.85
N ALA A 68 1.46 -3.99 14.88
CA ALA A 68 1.13 -2.62 15.26
C ALA A 68 1.50 -1.62 14.14
N PRO A 69 0.68 -0.58 13.87
CA PRO A 69 0.88 0.35 12.76
C PRO A 69 2.27 0.99 12.69
N GLU A 70 2.83 1.40 13.82
CA GLU A 70 4.16 2.00 13.93
C GLU A 70 5.27 1.04 13.46
N ARG A 71 5.08 -0.26 13.69
CA ARG A 71 6.02 -1.30 13.25
C ARG A 71 5.85 -1.65 11.78
N ILE A 72 4.65 -1.45 11.23
CA ILE A 72 4.37 -1.58 9.80
C ILE A 72 5.05 -0.43 9.05
N LEU A 73 4.85 0.81 9.49
CA LEU A 73 5.48 2.00 8.90
C LEU A 73 7.00 1.92 8.92
N ALA A 74 7.60 1.52 10.04
CA ALA A 74 9.05 1.34 10.14
C ALA A 74 9.59 0.28 9.15
N ARG A 75 8.83 -0.78 8.89
CA ARG A 75 9.23 -1.82 7.91
C ARG A 75 9.02 -1.40 6.47
N LEU A 76 7.99 -0.60 6.20
CA LEU A 76 7.77 -0.01 4.88
C LEU A 76 8.86 1.01 4.55
N ASP A 77 9.33 1.79 5.51
CA ASP A 77 10.47 2.69 5.34
C ASP A 77 11.73 1.92 4.93
N LEU A 78 12.05 0.82 5.63
CA LEU A 78 13.16 -0.05 5.25
C LEU A 78 12.99 -0.65 3.85
N ALA A 79 11.80 -1.17 3.53
CA ALA A 79 11.53 -1.73 2.21
C ALA A 79 11.62 -0.67 1.09
N THR A 80 11.30 0.58 1.38
CA THR A 80 11.41 1.68 0.41
C THR A 80 12.87 1.96 0.09
N ARG A 81 13.75 1.98 1.10
CA ARG A 81 15.20 2.16 0.90
C ARG A 81 15.81 1.04 0.06
N ASP A 82 15.43 -0.21 0.32
CA ASP A 82 15.91 -1.37 -0.44
C ASP A 82 15.48 -1.27 -1.93
N LEU A 83 14.27 -0.75 -2.19
CA LEU A 83 13.76 -0.56 -3.55
C LEU A 83 14.42 0.62 -4.28
N GLU A 84 14.82 1.68 -3.56
CA GLU A 84 15.61 2.78 -4.12
C GLU A 84 16.99 2.30 -4.56
N ASP A 85 17.63 1.45 -3.76
CA ASP A 85 18.94 0.85 -4.07
C ASP A 85 18.88 -0.06 -5.32
N GLU A 86 17.79 -0.83 -5.51
CA GLU A 86 17.57 -1.64 -6.72
C GLU A 86 17.37 -0.81 -8.00
N GLN A 87 16.88 0.42 -7.89
CA GLN A 87 16.59 1.29 -9.05
C GLN A 87 17.80 2.11 -9.52
N VAL A 88 18.82 2.25 -8.67
CA VAL A 88 20.05 3.00 -8.96
C VAL A 88 21.15 2.08 -9.55
N SER A 89 20.95 0.76 -9.56
CA SER A 89 21.86 -0.24 -10.14
C SER A 89 21.50 -0.66 -11.56
#